data_AF-A0AAN7GDP3-F1
#
_entry.id   AF-A0AAN7GDP3-F1
#
_cell.length_a   1.000
_cell.length_b   1.000
_cell.length_c   1.000
_cell.angle_alpha   90.00
_cell.angle_beta   90.00
_cell.angle_gamma   90.00
#
_symmetry.space_group_name_H-M   'P 1'
#
loop_
_entity.id
_entity.type
_entity.pdbx_description
1 polymer ?
#
loop_
_entity_poly.entity_id
_entity_poly.type
_entity_poly.pdbx_seq_one_letter_code
_entity_poly.pdbx_strand_id
1 'polypeptide(L)'
;MPAFPVQLYQAWLLFLYTGLALRENILRVNGSDIRPWWVYHHYSAMIMALVSLTWEIKGKPDCAQKQRGVQLFLQWAMMQGVAMLLQNRYQRQRLYTRIALGKAKRMDVVWGETAGVARQLWLLCPILFILQGFEAYLGLSLLNTAFIGVISEWQVVSCGMLLVIMAVGNFMNTVKTLKIKSRFKAKMKRVKSKGDMD
;
A
#
# COMPACT_ATOMS: atom_id res chain seq x y z
N MET A 1 -2.44 -8.44 29.48
CA MET A 1 -3.50 -7.78 28.68
C MET A 1 -3.07 -7.74 27.22
N PRO A 2 -3.76 -8.42 26.29
CA PRO A 2 -3.38 -8.49 24.87
C PRO A 2 -3.42 -7.13 24.13
N ALA A 3 -3.90 -6.06 24.77
CA ALA A 3 -4.00 -4.73 24.19
C ALA A 3 -2.64 -3.99 24.05
N PHE A 4 -1.70 -4.20 24.99
CA PHE A 4 -0.44 -3.44 25.02
C PHE A 4 0.46 -3.67 23.78
N PRO A 5 0.69 -4.91 23.30
CA PRO A 5 1.44 -5.15 22.08
C PRO A 5 0.80 -4.52 20.84
N VAL A 6 -0.53 -4.52 20.76
CA VAL A 6 -1.27 -3.94 19.63
C VAL A 6 -1.12 -2.42 19.64
N GLN A 7 -1.20 -1.78 20.80
CA GLN A 7 -0.98 -0.33 20.93
C GLN A 7 0.46 0.07 20.56
N LEU A 8 1.47 -0.68 21.02
CA LEU A 8 2.87 -0.45 20.60
C LEU A 8 3.04 -0.60 19.09
N TYR A 9 2.41 -1.60 18.49
CA TYR A 9 2.43 -1.80 17.04
C TYR A 9 1.79 -0.61 16.29
N GLN A 10 0.64 -0.11 16.75
CA GLN A 10 -0.01 1.05 16.16
C GLN A 10 0.82 2.33 16.32
N ALA A 11 1.45 2.53 17.48
CA ALA A 11 2.38 3.64 17.70
C ALA A 11 3.60 3.58 16.78
N TRP A 12 4.13 2.38 16.56
CA TRP A 12 5.21 2.16 15.60
C TRP A 12 4.78 2.45 14.15
N LEU A 13 3.58 2.01 13.74
CA LEU A 13 3.03 2.32 12.42
C LEU A 13 2.86 3.83 12.22
N LEU A 14 2.37 4.53 13.24
CA LEU A 14 2.24 5.99 13.21
C LEU A 14 3.59 6.66 12.97
N PHE A 15 4.62 6.28 13.72
CA PHE A 15 5.99 6.78 13.53
C PHE A 15 6.52 6.48 12.12
N LEU A 16 6.35 5.24 11.64
CA LEU A 16 6.80 4.80 10.33
C LEU A 16 6.17 5.62 9.20
N TYR A 17 4.84 5.72 9.17
CA TYR A 17 4.12 6.42 8.09
C TYR A 17 4.34 7.94 8.14
N THR A 18 4.52 8.52 9.33
CA THR A 18 4.94 9.92 9.47
C THR A 18 6.32 10.14 8.82
N GLY A 19 7.29 9.28 9.12
CA GLY A 19 8.63 9.35 8.53
C GLY A 19 8.62 9.17 7.00
N LEU A 20 7.80 8.24 6.48
CA LEU A 20 7.64 8.03 5.04
C LEU A 20 7.01 9.25 4.36
N ALA A 21 5.96 9.83 4.94
CA ALA A 21 5.32 11.04 4.42
C ALA A 21 6.32 12.22 4.39
N LEU A 22 7.08 12.44 5.47
CA LEU A 22 8.10 13.48 5.52
C LEU A 22 9.18 13.28 4.45
N ARG A 23 9.73 12.07 4.34
CA ARG A 23 10.74 11.72 3.34
C ARG A 23 10.24 11.98 1.92
N GLU A 24 9.02 11.55 1.60
CA GLU A 24 8.46 11.74 0.26
C GLU A 24 8.18 13.21 -0.07
N ASN A 25 7.74 14.01 0.91
CA ASN A 25 7.60 15.46 0.72
C ASN A 25 8.94 16.14 0.45
N ILE A 26 10.00 15.79 1.19
CA ILE A 26 11.35 16.32 0.96
C ILE A 26 11.85 15.93 -0.44
N LEU A 27 11.67 14.68 -0.84
CA LEU A 27 12.06 14.22 -2.18
C LEU A 27 11.28 14.97 -3.28
N ARG A 28 9.99 15.20 -3.08
CA ARG A 28 9.13 15.92 -4.03
C ARG A 28 9.57 17.39 -4.18
N VAL A 29 9.87 18.08 -3.09
CA VAL A 29 10.41 19.45 -3.11
C VAL A 29 11.77 19.49 -3.82
N ASN A 30 12.57 18.44 -3.67
CA ASN A 30 13.86 18.30 -4.35
C ASN A 30 13.77 17.84 -5.83
N GLY A 31 12.56 17.80 -6.40
CA GLY A 31 12.34 17.51 -7.82
C GLY A 31 12.16 16.02 -8.17
N SER A 32 12.02 15.11 -7.19
CA SER A 32 11.68 13.72 -7.47
C SER A 32 10.22 13.60 -7.93
N ASP A 33 9.99 12.91 -9.05
CA ASP A 33 8.63 12.61 -9.55
C ASP A 33 7.99 11.47 -8.74
N ILE A 34 7.27 11.85 -7.69
CA ILE A 34 6.52 10.94 -6.82
C ILE A 34 5.04 11.07 -7.13
N ARG A 35 4.40 9.93 -7.40
CA ARG A 35 2.95 9.92 -7.62
C ARG A 35 2.21 10.43 -6.39
N PRO A 36 1.30 11.42 -6.55
CA PRO A 36 0.56 12.00 -5.43
C PRO A 36 -0.18 10.96 -4.57
N TRP A 37 -0.66 9.87 -5.17
CA TRP A 37 -1.35 8.79 -4.46
C TRP A 37 -0.55 8.23 -3.28
N TRP A 38 0.77 8.02 -3.43
CA TRP A 38 1.56 7.40 -2.37
C TRP A 38 1.69 8.31 -1.15
N VAL A 39 1.82 9.62 -1.39
CA VAL A 39 1.78 10.64 -0.33
C VAL A 39 0.43 10.61 0.39
N TYR A 40 -0.69 10.62 -0.34
CA TYR A 40 -2.03 10.51 0.25
C TYR A 40 -2.25 9.19 1.01
N HIS A 41 -1.71 8.08 0.49
CA HIS A 41 -1.76 6.77 1.13
C HIS A 41 -1.04 6.80 2.49
N HIS A 42 0.16 7.39 2.57
CA HIS A 42 0.89 7.50 3.85
C HIS A 42 0.14 8.35 4.87
N TYR A 43 -0.46 9.47 4.44
CA TYR A 43 -1.31 10.27 5.33
C TYR A 43 -2.54 9.50 5.80
N SER A 44 -3.18 8.73 4.92
CA SER A 44 -4.35 7.90 5.28
C SER A 44 -3.96 6.82 6.29
N ALA A 45 -2.81 6.17 6.11
CA ALA A 45 -2.29 5.19 7.04
C ALA A 45 -1.90 5.80 8.40
N MET A 46 -1.39 7.04 8.40
CA MET A 46 -1.10 7.82 9.61
C MET A 46 -2.38 8.11 10.41
N ILE A 47 -3.43 8.58 9.72
CA ILE A 47 -4.75 8.82 10.32
C ILE A 47 -5.34 7.51 10.86
N MET A 48 -5.23 6.42 10.10
CA MET A 48 -5.72 5.10 10.53
C MET A 48 -5.01 4.61 11.80
N ALA A 49 -3.70 4.80 11.91
CA ALA A 49 -2.93 4.46 13.11
C ALA A 49 -3.34 5.33 14.31
N LEU A 50 -3.57 6.63 14.10
CA LEU A 50 -4.09 7.54 15.13
C LEU A 50 -5.48 7.12 15.63
N VAL A 51 -6.42 6.91 14.72
CA VAL A 51 -7.79 6.46 15.06
C VAL A 51 -7.73 5.12 15.79
N SER A 52 -6.87 4.19 15.35
CA SER A 52 -6.68 2.90 16.01
C SER A 52 -6.04 3.00 17.40
N LEU A 53 -5.20 4.01 17.66
CA LEU A 53 -4.63 4.25 19.00
C LEU A 53 -5.67 4.80 19.98
N THR A 54 -6.62 5.61 19.49
CA THR A 54 -7.74 6.10 20.31
C THR A 54 -8.75 5.02 20.68
N TRP A 55 -8.62 3.82 20.10
CA TRP A 55 -9.44 2.66 20.41
C TRP A 55 -8.98 1.98 21.71
N GLU A 56 -9.44 2.48 22.86
CA GLU A 56 -9.22 1.76 24.13
C GLU A 56 -10.14 0.52 24.22
N ILE A 57 -9.53 -0.66 24.29
CA ILE A 57 -10.22 -1.92 24.58
C ILE A 57 -10.54 -1.99 26.08
N LYS A 58 -11.34 -1.05 26.61
CA LYS A 58 -11.83 -1.13 27.99
C LYS A 58 -13.19 -1.83 28.03
N GLY A 59 -13.16 -3.08 28.49
CA GLY A 59 -14.20 -3.70 29.32
C GLY A 59 -15.66 -3.70 28.83
N LYS A 60 -15.93 -3.94 27.55
CA LYS A 60 -17.31 -4.19 27.06
C LYS A 60 -17.51 -5.68 26.69
N PRO A 61 -18.72 -6.24 26.85
CA PRO A 61 -19.01 -7.69 26.83
C PRO A 61 -18.83 -8.39 25.46
N ASP A 62 -18.44 -7.65 24.42
CA ASP A 62 -18.35 -8.15 23.05
C ASP A 62 -16.90 -8.41 22.58
N CYS A 63 -16.11 -9.01 23.46
CA CYS A 63 -14.68 -9.24 23.25
C CYS A 63 -14.38 -10.15 22.05
N ALA A 64 -15.22 -11.15 21.77
CA ALA A 64 -14.94 -12.15 20.74
C ALA A 64 -14.94 -11.56 19.31
N GLN A 65 -15.96 -10.76 18.96
CA GLN A 65 -16.06 -10.15 17.64
C GLN A 65 -15.01 -9.05 17.43
N LYS A 66 -14.75 -8.25 18.47
CA LYS A 66 -13.65 -7.26 18.47
C LYS A 66 -12.29 -7.91 18.27
N GLN A 67 -12.01 -8.99 18.99
CA GLN A 67 -10.75 -9.72 18.87
C GLN A 67 -10.57 -10.35 17.50
N ARG A 68 -11.65 -10.87 16.89
CA ARG A 68 -11.63 -11.38 15.51
C ARG A 68 -11.30 -10.29 14.50
N GLY A 69 -11.88 -9.10 14.62
CA GLY A 69 -11.56 -7.95 13.78
C GLY A 69 -10.10 -7.52 13.88
N VAL A 70 -9.57 -7.41 15.11
CA VAL A 70 -8.16 -7.09 15.36
C VAL A 70 -7.23 -8.17 14.80
N GLN A 71 -7.56 -9.45 14.97
CA GLN A 71 -6.76 -10.55 14.45
C GLN A 71 -6.69 -10.54 12.91
N LEU A 72 -7.82 -10.31 12.25
CA LEU A 72 -7.88 -10.18 10.79
C LEU A 72 -7.08 -8.96 10.29
N PHE A 73 -7.17 -7.83 10.99
CA PHE A 73 -6.37 -6.64 10.70
C PHE A 73 -4.87 -6.92 10.84
N LEU A 74 -4.44 -7.57 11.91
CA LEU A 74 -3.04 -7.93 12.13
C LEU A 74 -2.51 -8.92 11.09
N GLN A 75 -3.34 -9.90 10.68
CA GLN A 75 -3.00 -10.82 9.59
C GLN A 75 -2.79 -10.07 8.28
N TRP A 76 -3.70 -9.16 7.92
CA TRP A 76 -3.52 -8.29 6.75
C TRP A 76 -2.28 -7.42 6.88
N ALA A 77 -2.04 -6.80 8.03
CA ALA A 77 -0.91 -5.92 8.25
C ALA A 77 0.44 -6.67 8.14
N MET A 78 0.51 -7.93 8.58
CA MET A 78 1.66 -8.80 8.36
C MET A 78 1.88 -9.09 6.87
N MET A 79 0.83 -9.47 6.13
CA MET A 79 0.93 -9.69 4.68
C MET A 79 1.34 -8.41 3.95
N GLN A 80 0.82 -7.26 4.38
CA GLN A 80 1.19 -5.94 3.88
C GLN A 80 2.67 -5.65 4.14
N GLY A 81 3.18 -5.94 5.34
CA GLY A 81 4.61 -5.80 5.66
C GLY A 81 5.50 -6.67 4.76
N VAL A 82 5.12 -7.92 4.52
CA VAL A 82 5.85 -8.81 3.59
C VAL A 82 5.83 -8.26 2.17
N ALA A 83 4.67 -7.79 1.70
CA ALA A 83 4.54 -7.16 0.38
C ALA A 83 5.41 -5.91 0.26
N MET A 84 5.46 -5.06 1.29
CA MET A 84 6.33 -3.88 1.33
C MET A 84 7.82 -4.26 1.26
N LEU A 85 8.24 -5.32 1.94
CA LEU A 85 9.63 -5.82 1.84
C LEU A 85 9.96 -6.31 0.42
N LEU A 86 9.05 -7.08 -0.20
CA LEU A 86 9.20 -7.54 -1.58
C LEU A 86 9.23 -6.38 -2.59
N GLN A 87 8.33 -5.41 -2.44
CA GLN A 87 8.29 -4.19 -3.24
C GLN A 87 9.59 -3.39 -3.08
N ASN A 88 10.08 -3.22 -1.85
CA ASN A 88 11.30 -2.49 -1.57
C ASN A 88 12.53 -3.19 -2.18
N ARG A 89 12.63 -4.52 -2.05
CA ARG A 89 13.70 -5.30 -2.70
C ARG A 89 13.68 -5.14 -4.22
N TYR A 90 12.50 -5.27 -4.84
CA TYR A 90 12.31 -5.11 -6.28
C TYR A 90 12.67 -3.69 -6.76
N GLN A 91 12.18 -2.67 -6.06
CA GLN A 91 12.43 -1.28 -6.41
C GLN A 91 13.92 -0.95 -6.24
N ARG A 92 14.53 -1.31 -5.11
CA ARG A 92 15.94 -1.04 -4.84
C ARG A 92 16.87 -1.68 -5.87
N GLN A 93 16.63 -2.94 -6.25
CA GLN A 93 17.39 -3.62 -7.31
C GLN A 93 17.31 -2.84 -8.64
N ARG A 94 16.10 -2.42 -9.04
CA ARG A 94 15.90 -1.64 -10.27
C ARG A 94 16.61 -0.28 -10.21
N LEU A 95 16.59 0.41 -9.06
CA LEU A 95 17.27 1.69 -8.92
C LEU A 95 18.76 1.55 -9.20
N TYR A 96 19.40 0.58 -8.56
CA TYR A 96 20.82 0.36 -8.68
C TYR A 96 21.21 0.02 -10.11
N THR A 97 20.45 -0.84 -10.79
CA THR A 97 20.69 -1.14 -12.20
C THR A 97 20.57 0.11 -13.07
N ARG A 98 19.60 0.99 -12.82
CA ARG A 98 19.46 2.23 -13.62
C ARG A 98 20.55 3.25 -13.36
N ILE A 99 20.98 3.40 -12.10
CA ILE A 99 22.11 4.27 -11.74
C ILE A 99 23.38 3.76 -12.42
N ALA A 100 23.65 2.45 -12.38
CA ALA A 100 24.79 1.85 -13.06
C ALA A 100 24.75 2.03 -14.59
N LEU A 101 23.54 2.05 -15.18
CA LEU A 101 23.33 2.34 -16.60
C LEU A 101 23.32 3.84 -16.94
N GLY A 102 23.50 4.74 -15.97
CA GLY A 102 23.41 6.20 -16.18
C GLY A 102 22.01 6.71 -16.53
N LYS A 103 20.96 5.88 -16.39
CA LYS A 103 19.57 6.18 -16.78
C LYS A 103 18.71 6.69 -15.61
N ALA A 104 19.29 6.86 -14.43
CA ALA A 104 18.62 7.43 -13.26
C ALA A 104 19.61 8.19 -12.38
N LYS A 105 19.17 9.31 -11.82
CA LYS A 105 19.89 10.07 -10.80
C LYS A 105 19.78 9.36 -9.45
N ARG A 106 20.75 9.57 -8.55
CA ARG A 106 20.68 9.04 -7.15
C ARG A 106 19.43 9.47 -6.38
N MET A 107 18.81 10.58 -6.78
CA MET A 107 17.59 11.12 -6.16
C MET A 107 16.31 10.65 -6.86
N ASP A 108 16.41 9.85 -7.91
CA ASP A 108 15.22 9.35 -8.60
C ASP A 108 14.56 8.25 -7.79
N VAL A 109 13.24 8.37 -7.64
CA VAL A 109 12.43 7.32 -7.04
C VAL A 109 12.11 6.28 -8.13
N VAL A 110 12.12 5.01 -7.75
CA VAL A 110 11.98 3.89 -8.68
C VAL A 110 10.54 3.76 -9.17
N TRP A 111 10.18 4.57 -10.16
CA TRP A 111 8.94 4.40 -10.91
C TRP A 111 9.17 4.54 -12.40
N GLY A 112 8.18 4.12 -13.20
CA GLY A 112 8.03 4.49 -14.61
C GLY A 112 9.11 4.05 -15.60
N GLU A 113 8.72 3.22 -16.57
CA GLU A 113 9.24 3.19 -17.94
C GLU A 113 10.70 2.78 -18.20
N THR A 114 10.85 1.54 -18.71
CA THR A 114 11.94 0.93 -19.50
C THR A 114 12.99 0.05 -18.78
N ALA A 115 12.99 -1.25 -19.13
CA ALA A 115 13.93 -2.30 -18.74
C ALA A 115 13.93 -2.77 -17.26
N GLY A 116 13.34 -3.94 -17.01
CA GLY A 116 13.43 -4.70 -15.76
C GLY A 116 12.74 -6.07 -15.94
N VAL A 117 13.38 -7.13 -15.45
CA VAL A 117 13.06 -8.56 -15.70
C VAL A 117 11.56 -8.83 -15.55
N ALA A 118 10.92 -9.28 -16.63
CA ALA A 118 9.46 -9.47 -16.69
C ALA A 118 8.93 -10.44 -15.61
N ARG A 119 9.77 -11.39 -15.18
CA ARG A 119 9.43 -12.48 -14.25
C ARG A 119 9.10 -12.00 -12.83
N GLN A 120 9.83 -11.03 -12.30
CA GLN A 120 9.66 -10.58 -10.91
C GLN A 120 8.43 -9.67 -10.73
N LEU A 121 8.08 -8.88 -11.76
CA LEU A 121 6.81 -8.14 -11.74
C LEU A 121 5.61 -9.09 -11.78
N TRP A 122 5.72 -10.18 -12.54
CA TRP A 122 4.64 -11.16 -12.69
C TRP A 122 4.31 -11.88 -11.38
N LEU A 123 5.28 -12.04 -10.48
CA LEU A 123 5.06 -12.53 -9.11
C LEU A 123 4.48 -11.45 -8.18
N LEU A 124 4.96 -10.21 -8.30
CA LEU A 124 4.54 -9.13 -7.41
C LEU A 124 3.08 -8.70 -7.66
N CYS A 125 2.64 -8.63 -8.92
CA CYS A 125 1.27 -8.21 -9.27
C CYS A 125 0.14 -9.03 -8.63
N PRO A 126 0.11 -10.37 -8.72
CA PRO A 126 -0.97 -11.16 -8.11
C PRO A 126 -1.01 -11.00 -6.59
N ILE A 127 0.15 -10.93 -5.93
CA ILE A 127 0.23 -10.66 -4.49
C ILE A 127 -0.42 -9.33 -4.15
N LEU A 128 -0.15 -8.27 -4.93
CA LEU A 128 -0.75 -6.95 -4.69
C LEU A 128 -2.27 -6.94 -4.90
N PHE A 129 -2.79 -7.64 -5.91
CA PHE A 129 -4.24 -7.72 -6.12
C PHE A 129 -4.94 -8.50 -5.00
N ILE A 130 -4.37 -9.61 -4.55
CA ILE A 130 -4.92 -10.39 -3.43
C ILE A 130 -4.95 -9.52 -2.17
N LEU A 131 -3.88 -8.79 -1.90
CA LEU A 131 -3.76 -7.94 -0.72
C LEU A 131 -4.73 -6.76 -0.73
N GLN A 132 -4.94 -6.13 -1.89
CA GLN A 132 -5.93 -5.07 -2.09
C GLN A 132 -7.37 -5.59 -1.97
N GLY A 133 -7.63 -6.80 -2.49
CA GLY A 133 -8.93 -7.46 -2.31
C GLY A 133 -9.21 -7.78 -0.84
N PHE A 134 -8.19 -8.25 -0.12
CA PHE A 134 -8.32 -8.52 1.31
C PHE A 134 -8.47 -7.24 2.13
N GLU A 135 -7.76 -6.16 1.77
CA GLU A 135 -7.93 -4.82 2.36
C GLU A 135 -9.39 -4.32 2.23
N ALA A 136 -9.97 -4.43 1.03
CA ALA A 136 -11.37 -4.06 0.79
C ALA A 136 -12.35 -4.93 1.58
N TYR A 137 -12.11 -6.24 1.64
CA TYR A 137 -12.93 -7.18 2.42
C TYR A 137 -12.93 -6.81 3.91
N LEU A 138 -11.77 -6.47 4.47
CA LEU A 138 -11.66 -6.03 5.86
C LEU A 138 -12.41 -4.72 6.10
N GLY A 139 -12.25 -3.74 5.22
CA GLY A 139 -12.97 -2.47 5.31
C GLY A 139 -14.49 -2.66 5.28
N LEU A 140 -15.01 -3.46 4.35
CA LEU A 140 -16.44 -3.76 4.25
C LEU A 140 -16.96 -4.57 5.44
N SER A 141 -16.19 -5.54 5.94
CA SER A 141 -16.56 -6.34 7.11
C SER A 141 -16.67 -5.50 8.38
N LEU A 142 -15.74 -4.54 8.57
CA LEU A 142 -15.79 -3.58 9.67
C LEU A 142 -17.01 -2.65 9.55
N LEU A 143 -17.29 -2.14 8.35
CA LEU A 143 -18.46 -1.30 8.11
C LEU A 143 -19.76 -2.06 8.37
N ASN A 144 -19.89 -3.29 7.88
CA ASN A 144 -21.07 -4.13 8.10
C ASN A 144 -21.30 -4.39 9.60
N THR A 145 -20.22 -4.65 10.35
CA THR A 145 -20.28 -4.81 11.82
C THR A 145 -20.77 -3.54 12.53
N ALA A 146 -20.38 -2.36 12.04
CA ALA A 146 -20.87 -1.09 12.56
C ALA A 146 -22.35 -0.83 12.22
N PHE A 147 -22.80 -1.16 11.00
CA PHE A 147 -24.19 -0.99 10.56
C PHE A 147 -25.18 -1.90 11.27
N ILE A 148 -24.79 -3.14 11.59
CA ILE A 148 -25.64 -4.09 12.34
C ILE A 148 -25.80 -3.67 13.82
N GLY A 149 -25.09 -2.61 14.27
CA GLY A 149 -25.29 -2.02 15.60
C GLY A 149 -24.57 -2.76 16.73
N VAL A 150 -23.73 -3.74 16.41
CA VAL A 150 -23.01 -4.56 17.40
C VAL A 150 -21.90 -3.74 18.10
N ILE A 151 -21.29 -2.78 17.40
CA ILE A 151 -20.24 -1.90 17.94
C ILE A 151 -20.42 -0.48 17.35
N SER A 152 -21.21 0.37 18.01
CA SER A 152 -21.43 1.78 17.61
C SER A 152 -20.30 2.69 18.11
N GLU A 153 -19.07 2.43 17.68
CA GLU A 153 -17.92 3.29 17.98
C GLU A 153 -17.45 3.91 16.66
N TRP A 154 -17.38 5.24 16.60
CA TRP A 154 -17.09 6.01 15.38
C TRP A 154 -15.75 5.66 14.73
N GLN A 155 -14.79 5.15 15.51
CA GLN A 155 -13.49 4.72 15.03
C GLN A 155 -13.60 3.46 14.14
N VAL A 156 -14.55 2.53 14.37
CA VAL A 156 -14.73 1.36 13.46
C VAL A 156 -15.18 1.83 12.10
N VAL A 157 -16.15 2.74 12.09
CA VAL A 157 -16.67 3.35 10.86
C VAL A 157 -15.55 4.09 10.14
N SER A 158 -14.77 4.89 10.87
CA SER A 158 -13.65 5.66 10.32
C SER A 158 -12.55 4.76 9.74
N CYS A 159 -12.12 3.72 10.48
CA CYS A 159 -11.14 2.74 9.99
C CYS A 159 -11.66 1.94 8.80
N GLY A 160 -12.93 1.51 8.83
CA GLY A 160 -13.57 0.79 7.73
C GLY A 160 -13.62 1.62 6.45
N MET A 161 -14.02 2.89 6.54
CA MET A 161 -14.02 3.83 5.40
C MET A 161 -12.60 4.05 4.86
N LEU A 162 -11.62 4.28 5.74
CA LEU A 162 -10.22 4.49 5.33
C LEU A 162 -9.66 3.26 4.61
N LEU A 163 -9.91 2.05 5.09
CA LEU A 163 -9.48 0.80 4.43
C LEU A 163 -10.11 0.65 3.04
N VAL A 164 -11.40 0.94 2.86
CA VAL A 164 -12.06 0.88 1.55
C VAL A 164 -11.46 1.91 0.59
N ILE A 165 -11.28 3.15 1.03
CA ILE A 165 -10.68 4.22 0.21
C ILE A 165 -9.26 3.85 -0.22
N MET A 166 -8.45 3.32 0.71
CA MET A 166 -7.09 2.87 0.42
C MET A 166 -7.09 1.70 -0.57
N ALA A 167 -7.94 0.69 -0.37
CA ALA A 167 -8.04 -0.45 -1.27
C ALA A 167 -8.40 -0.03 -2.71
N VAL A 168 -9.38 0.84 -2.86
CA VAL A 168 -9.81 1.37 -4.18
C VAL A 168 -8.68 2.15 -4.84
N GLY A 169 -8.04 3.08 -4.12
CA GLY A 169 -6.97 3.88 -4.71
C GLY A 169 -5.71 3.06 -5.01
N ASN A 170 -5.38 2.06 -4.19
CA ASN A 170 -4.32 1.10 -4.43
C ASN A 170 -4.59 0.29 -5.71
N PHE A 171 -5.83 -0.19 -5.88
CA PHE A 171 -6.27 -0.91 -7.08
C PHE A 171 -6.18 -0.04 -8.34
N MET A 172 -6.73 1.18 -8.30
CA MET A 172 -6.67 2.13 -9.41
C MET A 172 -5.22 2.41 -9.84
N ASN A 173 -4.31 2.59 -8.89
CA ASN A 173 -2.89 2.85 -9.18
C ASN A 173 -2.17 1.64 -9.76
N THR A 174 -2.45 0.43 -9.27
CA THR A 174 -1.93 -0.82 -9.84
C THR A 174 -2.40 -0.98 -11.29
N VAL A 175 -3.69 -0.81 -11.55
CA VAL A 175 -4.28 -0.90 -12.91
C VAL A 175 -3.69 0.16 -13.84
N LYS A 176 -3.58 1.42 -13.39
CA LYS A 176 -2.93 2.50 -14.18
C LYS A 176 -1.50 2.12 -14.57
N THR A 177 -0.72 1.58 -13.63
CA THR A 177 0.67 1.15 -13.87
C THR A 177 0.75 0.03 -14.88
N LEU A 178 -0.13 -0.97 -14.78
CA LEU A 178 -0.19 -2.09 -15.70
C LEU A 178 -0.62 -1.66 -17.11
N LYS A 179 -1.60 -0.77 -17.23
CA LYS A 179 -2.05 -0.20 -18.51
C LYS A 179 -0.95 0.59 -19.20
N ILE A 180 -0.21 1.41 -18.47
CA ILE A 180 0.95 2.13 -19.03
C ILE A 180 1.98 1.10 -19.52
N LYS A 181 2.34 0.11 -18.70
CA LYS A 181 3.32 -0.93 -19.07
C LYS A 181 2.89 -1.75 -20.30
N SER A 182 1.61 -2.11 -20.40
CA SER A 182 1.09 -2.86 -21.56
C SER A 182 1.14 -2.03 -22.84
N ARG A 183 0.79 -0.74 -22.77
CA ARG A 183 0.90 0.21 -23.89
C ARG A 183 2.34 0.35 -24.38
N PHE A 184 3.31 0.50 -23.48
CA PHE A 184 4.73 0.56 -23.86
C PHE A 184 5.22 -0.74 -24.50
N LYS A 185 4.83 -1.89 -23.95
CA LYS A 185 5.18 -3.20 -24.54
C LYS A 185 4.58 -3.36 -25.94
N ALA A 186 3.34 -2.91 -26.14
CA ALA A 186 2.69 -2.91 -27.46
C ALA A 186 3.40 -1.97 -28.45
N LYS A 187 3.78 -0.75 -28.02
CA LYS A 187 4.56 0.19 -28.85
C LYS A 187 5.91 -0.38 -29.25
N MET A 188 6.65 -0.99 -28.33
CA MET A 188 7.95 -1.63 -28.64
C MET A 188 7.80 -2.81 -29.61
N LYS A 189 6.77 -3.66 -29.44
CA LYS A 189 6.48 -4.74 -30.39
C LYS A 189 6.19 -4.22 -31.79
N ARG A 190 5.43 -3.12 -31.91
CA ARG A 190 5.10 -2.49 -33.19
C ARG A 190 6.33 -1.89 -33.88
N VAL A 191 7.23 -1.25 -33.11
CA VAL A 191 8.49 -0.71 -33.66
C VAL A 191 9.40 -1.84 -34.14
N LYS A 192 9.56 -2.91 -33.35
CA LYS A 192 10.37 -4.07 -33.75
C LYS A 192 9.83 -4.74 -35.02
N SER A 193 8.52 -5.01 -35.07
CA SER A 193 7.88 -5.59 -36.26
C SER A 193 8.00 -4.73 -37.52
N LYS A 194 8.24 -3.42 -37.38
CA LYS A 194 8.42 -2.52 -38.53
C LYS A 194 9.87 -2.53 -39.02
N GLY A 195 10.85 -2.65 -38.12
CA GLY A 195 12.26 -2.77 -38.48
C GLY A 195 12.70 -4.16 -38.97
N ASP A 196 11.87 -5.20 -38.79
CA ASP A 196 12.10 -6.54 -39.36
C ASP A 196 11.50 -6.68 -40.79
N MET A 197 10.81 -5.65 -41.31
CA MET A 197 10.21 -5.62 -42.66
C MET A 197 10.93 -4.69 -43.66
N ASP A 198 12.01 -4.04 -43.22
CA ASP A 198 12.93 -3.23 -44.03
C ASP A 198 14.25 -3.98 -44.18
#